data_AF-A0A2N2QVY7-F1
#
_entry.id   AF-A0A2N2QVY7-F1
#
_cell.length_a   1.000
_cell.length_b   1.000
_cell.length_c   1.000
_cell.angle_alpha   90.00
_cell.angle_beta   90.00
_cell.angle_gamma   90.00
#
_symmetry.space_group_name_H-M   'P 1'
#
loop_
_entity.id
_entity.type
_entity.pdbx_description
1 polymer ?
#
loop_
_entity_poly.entity_id
_entity_poly.type
_entity_poly.pdbx_seq_one_letter_code
_entity_poly.pdbx_strand_id
1 'polypeptide(L)'
;MNPDDIFLARAIELARQGSQLGEGGPFGAVIVHDGKIIGEGWNRVVGSKDPTAHAEIAAIRIACATLGQFHLSGCTLYASSEPCPMCLSAAYWARIGRIVFANSRAEAAAIGFCDDELYDELNRGIAERRINMEHRPLPGALEPMCEWAENPLHTPY
;
A
#
# COMPACT_ATOMS: atom_id res chain seq x y z
N MET A 1 -15.49 21.52 9.84
CA MET A 1 -15.12 20.18 9.34
C MET A 1 -14.05 20.40 8.30
N ASN A 2 -12.85 19.86 8.54
CA ASN A 2 -11.73 19.95 7.60
C ASN A 2 -12.13 19.18 6.33
N PRO A 3 -11.84 19.66 5.10
CA PRO A 3 -12.05 18.88 3.87
C PRO A 3 -11.49 17.45 3.94
N ASP A 4 -10.38 17.24 4.66
CA ASP A 4 -9.80 15.92 4.89
C ASP A 4 -10.75 14.97 5.64
N ASP A 5 -11.56 15.49 6.58
CA ASP A 5 -12.46 14.68 7.41
C ASP A 5 -13.49 13.93 6.54
N ILE A 6 -13.90 14.52 5.41
CA ILE A 6 -14.88 13.92 4.50
C ILE A 6 -14.29 12.67 3.83
N PHE A 7 -13.05 12.76 3.33
CA PHE A 7 -12.37 11.65 2.68
C PHE A 7 -11.96 10.57 3.68
N LEU A 8 -11.53 10.99 4.87
CA LEU A 8 -11.20 10.06 5.95
C LEU A 8 -12.45 9.31 6.46
N ALA A 9 -13.59 9.99 6.58
CA ALA A 9 -14.87 9.36 6.91
C ALA A 9 -15.27 8.32 5.86
N ARG A 10 -15.01 8.59 4.57
CA ARG A 10 -15.24 7.60 3.51
C ARG A 10 -14.34 6.38 3.65
N ALA A 11 -13.06 6.55 3.98
CA ALA A 11 -12.16 5.42 4.24
C ALA A 11 -12.64 4.56 5.42
N ILE A 12 -13.12 5.18 6.51
CA ILE A 12 -13.70 4.48 7.67
C ILE A 12 -14.98 3.72 7.29
N GLU A 13 -15.83 4.33 6.46
CA GLU A 13 -17.04 3.67 5.95
C GLU A 13 -16.72 2.41 5.15
N LEU A 14 -15.73 2.48 4.25
CA LEU A 14 -15.26 1.33 3.47
C LEU A 14 -14.68 0.23 4.36
N ALA A 15 -13.93 0.61 5.40
CA ALA A 15 -13.39 -0.33 6.39
C ALA A 15 -14.49 -1.13 7.08
N ARG A 16 -15.56 -0.44 7.49
CA ARG A 16 -16.75 -1.05 8.10
C ARG A 16 -17.46 -1.99 7.14
N GLN A 17 -17.65 -1.57 5.89
CA GLN A 17 -18.30 -2.40 4.87
C GLN A 17 -17.53 -3.70 4.60
N GLY A 18 -16.22 -3.61 4.37
CA GLY A 18 -15.38 -4.78 4.09
C GLY A 18 -15.39 -5.81 5.23
N SER A 19 -15.31 -5.33 6.47
CA SER A 19 -15.37 -6.18 7.66
C SER A 19 -16.75 -6.83 7.84
N GLN A 20 -17.85 -6.08 7.64
CA GLN A 20 -19.22 -6.62 7.74
C GLN A 20 -19.53 -7.67 6.68
N LEU A 21 -18.93 -7.57 5.49
CA LEU A 21 -19.04 -8.56 4.44
C LEU A 21 -18.17 -9.80 4.68
N GLY A 22 -17.29 -9.80 5.69
CA GLY A 22 -16.35 -10.88 5.96
C GLY A 22 -15.25 -11.00 4.90
N GLU A 23 -15.02 -9.97 4.09
CA GLU A 23 -13.99 -10.01 3.04
C GLU A 23 -12.57 -9.79 3.59
N GLY A 24 -12.44 -9.19 4.77
CA GLY A 24 -11.14 -8.89 5.36
C GLY A 24 -11.20 -8.12 6.68
N GLY A 25 -10.03 -7.60 7.08
CA GLY A 25 -9.88 -6.79 8.30
C GLY A 25 -10.58 -5.42 8.21
N PRO A 26 -10.66 -4.68 9.33
CA PRO A 26 -11.38 -3.39 9.40
C PRO A 26 -10.55 -2.23 8.83
N PHE A 27 -10.16 -2.34 7.55
CA PHE A 27 -9.33 -1.33 6.89
C PHE A 27 -9.93 -0.87 5.56
N GLY A 28 -9.89 0.44 5.33
CA GLY A 28 -10.42 1.11 4.15
C GLY A 28 -9.54 2.29 3.75
N ALA A 29 -9.53 2.63 2.47
CA ALA A 29 -8.69 3.69 1.92
C ALA A 29 -9.32 4.33 0.68
N VAL A 30 -9.01 5.60 0.45
CA VAL A 30 -9.35 6.33 -0.77
C VAL A 30 -8.16 7.13 -1.28
N ILE A 31 -8.03 7.22 -2.61
CA ILE A 31 -7.10 8.12 -3.29
C ILE A 31 -7.87 9.32 -3.84
N VAL A 32 -7.39 10.52 -3.54
CA VAL A 32 -7.99 11.78 -3.98
C VAL A 32 -7.03 12.55 -4.87
N HIS A 33 -7.54 13.07 -5.97
CA HIS A 33 -6.86 13.99 -6.88
C HIS A 33 -7.79 15.15 -7.22
N ASP A 34 -7.32 16.40 -7.08
CA ASP A 34 -8.12 17.61 -7.31
C ASP A 34 -9.50 17.61 -6.61
N GLY A 35 -9.52 17.16 -5.35
CA GLY A 35 -10.73 17.09 -4.53
C GLY A 35 -11.73 16.00 -4.94
N LYS A 36 -11.35 15.09 -5.85
CA LYS A 36 -12.18 13.97 -6.30
C LYS A 36 -11.56 12.64 -5.92
N ILE A 37 -12.39 11.72 -5.42
CA ILE A 37 -11.97 10.34 -5.21
C ILE A 37 -11.79 9.67 -6.57
N ILE A 38 -10.60 9.12 -6.82
CA ILE A 38 -10.24 8.41 -8.06
C ILE A 38 -9.94 6.92 -7.82
N GLY A 39 -9.88 6.49 -6.57
CA GLY A 39 -9.78 5.09 -6.18
C GLY A 39 -10.29 4.86 -4.77
N GLU A 40 -11.02 3.77 -4.57
CA GLU A 40 -11.55 3.33 -3.28
C GLU A 40 -11.16 1.87 -3.06
N GLY A 41 -10.80 1.52 -1.82
CA GLY A 41 -10.44 0.16 -1.46
C GLY A 41 -10.80 -0.16 -0.02
N TRP A 42 -11.07 -1.44 0.23
CA TRP A 42 -11.10 -2.02 1.57
C TRP A 42 -10.26 -3.28 1.60
N ASN A 43 -9.93 -3.77 2.80
CA ASN A 43 -9.17 -5.00 2.94
C ASN A 43 -10.01 -6.20 2.46
N ARG A 44 -9.46 -6.96 1.51
CA ARG A 44 -10.10 -8.13 0.91
C ARG A 44 -9.25 -9.39 1.05
N VAL A 45 -8.32 -9.43 2.02
CA VAL A 45 -7.35 -10.52 2.17
C VAL A 45 -8.03 -11.88 2.24
N VAL A 46 -9.10 -11.99 3.03
CA VAL A 46 -9.85 -13.25 3.22
C VAL A 46 -10.69 -13.57 1.99
N GLY A 47 -11.48 -12.60 1.52
CA GLY A 47 -12.43 -12.79 0.42
C GLY A 47 -11.77 -13.07 -0.92
N SER A 48 -10.63 -12.43 -1.19
CA SER A 48 -9.87 -12.61 -2.43
C SER A 48 -8.77 -13.68 -2.35
N LYS A 49 -8.47 -14.19 -1.15
CA LYS A 49 -7.34 -15.09 -0.89
C LYS A 49 -5.99 -14.51 -1.37
N ASP A 50 -5.85 -13.19 -1.30
CA ASP A 50 -4.64 -12.45 -1.66
C ASP A 50 -4.12 -11.71 -0.41
N PRO A 51 -2.99 -12.13 0.19
CA PRO A 51 -2.43 -11.45 1.36
C PRO A 51 -1.99 -10.01 1.07
N THR A 52 -1.86 -9.61 -0.20
CA THR A 52 -1.53 -8.24 -0.61
C THR A 52 -2.75 -7.35 -0.79
N ALA A 53 -3.98 -7.89 -0.71
CA ALA A 53 -5.23 -7.17 -0.93
C ALA A 53 -5.63 -6.28 0.27
N HIS A 54 -4.69 -5.43 0.71
CA HIS A 54 -4.91 -4.37 1.67
C HIS A 54 -5.66 -3.21 1.03
N ALA A 55 -6.33 -2.40 1.85
CA ALA A 55 -7.18 -1.31 1.38
C ALA A 55 -6.41 -0.28 0.55
N GLU A 56 -5.21 0.10 1.00
CA GLU A 56 -4.33 1.08 0.36
C GLU A 56 -3.82 0.54 -0.98
N ILE A 57 -3.45 -0.75 -1.04
CA ILE A 57 -3.02 -1.41 -2.28
C ILE A 57 -4.17 -1.42 -3.29
N ALA A 58 -5.38 -1.77 -2.87
CA ALA A 58 -6.55 -1.76 -3.73
C ALA A 58 -6.86 -0.35 -4.26
N ALA A 59 -6.87 0.66 -3.38
CA ALA A 59 -7.12 2.05 -3.75
C ALA A 59 -6.08 2.60 -4.72
N ILE A 60 -4.78 2.31 -4.51
CA ILE A 60 -3.68 2.67 -5.42
C ILE A 60 -3.88 2.00 -6.79
N ARG A 61 -4.12 0.68 -6.83
CA ARG A 61 -4.33 -0.06 -8.08
C ARG A 61 -5.50 0.53 -8.90
N ILE A 62 -6.62 0.84 -8.22
CA ILE A 62 -7.79 1.44 -8.87
C ILE A 62 -7.49 2.85 -9.37
N ALA A 63 -6.83 3.69 -8.56
CA ALA A 63 -6.48 5.06 -8.97
C ALA A 63 -5.53 5.08 -10.18
N CYS A 64 -4.53 4.21 -10.21
CA CYS A 64 -3.64 4.03 -11.36
C CYS A 64 -4.42 3.65 -12.62
N ALA A 65 -5.35 2.70 -12.51
CA ALA A 65 -6.22 2.31 -13.63
C ALA A 65 -7.13 3.45 -14.08
N THR A 66 -7.70 4.22 -13.14
CA THR A 66 -8.56 5.39 -13.44
C THR A 66 -7.81 6.46 -14.23
N LEU A 67 -6.54 6.71 -13.89
CA LEU A 67 -5.72 7.72 -14.58
C LEU A 67 -4.99 7.19 -15.82
N GLY A 68 -4.95 5.85 -16.01
CA GLY A 68 -4.14 5.22 -17.05
C GLY A 68 -2.63 5.43 -16.84
N GLN A 69 -2.18 5.54 -15.59
CA GLN A 69 -0.79 5.83 -15.22
C GLN A 69 -0.32 4.91 -14.09
N PHE A 70 1.00 4.76 -13.93
CA PHE A 70 1.59 3.94 -12.86
C PHE A 70 2.08 4.77 -11.65
N HIS A 71 1.90 6.09 -11.68
CA HIS A 71 2.20 6.99 -10.58
C HIS A 71 0.98 7.86 -10.23
N LEU A 72 0.95 8.34 -9.00
CA LEU A 72 -0.12 9.11 -8.38
C LEU A 72 0.45 10.40 -7.75
N SER A 73 1.47 10.98 -8.36
CA SER A 73 2.02 12.28 -7.95
C SER A 73 0.93 13.36 -7.92
N GLY A 74 0.91 14.15 -6.85
CA GLY A 74 -0.15 15.14 -6.61
C GLY A 74 -1.45 14.55 -6.04
N CYS A 75 -1.52 13.24 -5.79
CA CYS A 75 -2.64 12.62 -5.08
C CYS A 75 -2.40 12.55 -3.56
N THR A 76 -3.49 12.50 -2.80
CA THR A 76 -3.49 12.23 -1.36
C THR A 76 -4.15 10.87 -1.10
N LEU A 77 -3.50 10.03 -0.31
CA LEU A 77 -4.06 8.79 0.24
C LEU A 77 -4.70 9.08 1.60
N TYR A 78 -5.99 8.76 1.74
CA TYR A 78 -6.68 8.76 3.03
C TYR A 78 -6.92 7.32 3.45
N ALA A 79 -6.46 6.93 4.64
CA ALA A 79 -6.55 5.57 5.14
C ALA A 79 -7.23 5.51 6.52
N SER A 80 -8.06 4.49 6.76
CA SER A 80 -8.70 4.31 8.06
C SER A 80 -7.73 3.93 9.17
N SER A 81 -6.51 3.52 8.82
CA SER A 81 -5.41 3.22 9.73
C SER A 81 -4.09 3.65 9.09
N GLU A 82 -3.08 3.90 9.92
CA GLU A 82 -1.70 4.11 9.50
C GLU A 82 -1.23 2.95 8.60
N PRO A 83 -0.59 3.23 7.45
CA PRO A 83 -0.17 2.17 6.53
C PRO A 83 0.87 1.21 7.13
N CYS A 84 0.68 -0.09 6.94
CA CYS A 84 1.71 -1.10 7.22
C CYS A 84 2.91 -0.96 6.27
N PRO A 85 4.06 -1.64 6.50
CA PRO A 85 5.24 -1.46 5.67
C PRO A 85 5.04 -1.73 4.18
N MET A 86 4.20 -2.70 3.82
CA MET A 86 3.84 -3.00 2.44
C MET A 86 3.08 -1.83 1.80
N CYS A 87 2.03 -1.35 2.46
CA CYS A 87 1.20 -0.25 1.98
C CYS A 87 1.98 1.07 1.91
N LEU A 88 2.82 1.34 2.91
CA LEU A 88 3.72 2.50 2.91
C LEU A 88 4.68 2.45 1.73
N SER A 89 5.34 1.31 1.51
CA SER A 89 6.24 1.11 0.37
C SER A 89 5.51 1.30 -0.96
N ALA A 90 4.29 0.78 -1.09
CA ALA A 90 3.46 0.96 -2.28
C ALA A 90 3.10 2.43 -2.52
N ALA A 91 2.82 3.20 -1.46
CA ALA A 91 2.57 4.64 -1.58
C ALA A 91 3.82 5.40 -2.08
N TYR A 92 5.01 5.02 -1.62
CA TYR A 92 6.28 5.55 -2.15
C TYR A 92 6.50 5.20 -3.62
N TRP A 93 6.31 3.94 -4.02
CA TRP A 93 6.40 3.51 -5.42
C TRP A 93 5.39 4.23 -6.32
N ALA A 94 4.18 4.44 -5.82
CA ALA A 94 3.15 5.21 -6.52
C ALA A 94 3.38 6.73 -6.45
N ARG A 95 4.43 7.22 -5.75
CA ARG A 95 4.76 8.64 -5.62
C ARG A 95 3.60 9.49 -5.05
N ILE A 96 2.85 8.93 -4.10
CA ILE A 96 1.78 9.65 -3.38
C ILE A 96 2.37 10.86 -2.66
N GLY A 97 1.73 12.03 -2.81
CA GLY A 97 2.26 13.29 -2.27
C GLY A 97 1.97 13.51 -0.78
N ARG A 98 0.89 12.90 -0.27
CA ARG A 98 0.44 13.05 1.12
C ARG A 98 -0.36 11.83 1.55
N ILE A 99 -0.17 11.43 2.81
CA ILE A 99 -0.99 10.40 3.47
C ILE A 99 -1.67 11.05 4.68
N VAL A 100 -2.97 10.79 4.84
CA VAL A 100 -3.76 11.18 6.01
C VAL A 100 -4.41 9.90 6.55
N PHE A 101 -4.29 9.64 7.85
CA PHE A 101 -4.83 8.43 8.46
C PHE A 101 -5.59 8.71 9.75
N ALA A 102 -6.51 7.81 10.11
CA ALA A 102 -7.35 7.92 11.30
C ALA A 102 -6.74 7.19 12.50
N ASN A 103 -6.73 5.86 12.47
CA ASN A 103 -6.16 5.05 13.55
C ASN A 103 -4.64 4.92 13.40
N SER A 104 -3.92 4.98 14.51
CA SER A 104 -2.49 4.68 14.61
C SER A 104 -2.21 3.17 14.57
N ARG A 105 -0.95 2.80 14.32
CA ARG A 105 -0.48 1.40 14.48
C ARG A 105 -0.75 0.82 15.86
N ALA A 106 -0.65 1.63 16.93
CA ALA A 106 -0.91 1.17 18.29
C ALA A 106 -2.39 0.75 18.46
N GLU A 107 -3.32 1.47 17.84
CA GLU A 107 -4.74 1.14 17.86
C GLU A 107 -5.04 -0.13 17.03
N ALA A 108 -4.37 -0.30 15.88
CA ALA A 108 -4.47 -1.54 15.10
C ALA A 108 -3.88 -2.75 15.85
N ALA A 109 -2.76 -2.56 16.55
CA ALA A 109 -2.10 -3.61 17.35
C ALA A 109 -2.97 -4.07 18.52
N ALA A 110 -3.75 -3.17 19.13
CA ALA A 110 -4.66 -3.49 20.23
C ALA A 110 -5.73 -4.54 19.87
N ILE A 111 -6.03 -4.73 18.58
CA ILE A 111 -6.96 -5.75 18.08
C ILE A 111 -6.27 -6.89 17.31
N GLY A 112 -4.93 -6.99 17.41
CA GLY A 112 -4.15 -8.11 16.86
C GLY A 112 -3.50 -7.86 15.49
N PHE A 113 -3.60 -6.65 14.92
CA PHE A 113 -2.86 -6.27 13.71
C PHE A 113 -1.56 -5.54 14.11
N CYS A 114 -0.53 -6.32 14.44
CA CYS A 114 0.77 -5.78 14.84
C CYS A 114 1.72 -5.69 13.64
N ASP A 115 1.87 -4.49 13.11
CA ASP A 115 2.80 -4.22 12.00
C ASP A 115 4.23 -3.94 12.49
N ASP A 116 4.44 -3.72 13.79
CA ASP A 116 5.73 -3.34 14.39
C ASP A 116 6.82 -4.36 14.09
N GLU A 117 6.49 -5.65 14.18
CA GLU A 117 7.44 -6.71 13.85
C GLU A 117 7.92 -6.63 12.40
N LEU A 118 7.04 -6.27 11.45
CA LEU A 118 7.42 -6.12 10.05
C LEU A 118 8.32 -4.90 9.84
N TYR A 119 8.06 -3.79 10.53
CA TYR A 119 8.95 -2.62 10.51
C TYR A 119 10.34 -2.96 11.05
N ASP A 120 10.42 -3.76 12.13
CA ASP A 120 11.70 -4.21 12.67
C ASP A 120 12.45 -5.12 11.68
N GLU A 121 11.76 -6.06 11.03
CA GLU A 121 12.36 -6.95 10.03
C GLU A 121 12.98 -6.19 8.84
N LEU A 122 12.39 -5.05 8.44
CA LEU A 122 12.94 -4.23 7.36
C LEU A 122 14.28 -3.57 7.72
N ASN A 123 14.50 -3.27 9.01
CA ASN A 123 15.75 -2.68 9.50
C ASN A 123 16.87 -3.71 9.74
N ARG A 124 16.56 -5.01 9.72
CA ARG A 124 17.54 -6.08 9.91
C ARG A 124 18.36 -6.35 8.65
N GLY A 125 19.61 -6.76 8.85
CA GLY A 125 20.43 -7.31 7.77
C GLY A 125 19.84 -8.61 7.21
N ILE A 126 20.19 -8.95 5.96
CA ILE A 126 19.66 -10.13 5.24
C ILE A 126 19.75 -11.42 6.07
N ALA A 127 20.88 -11.64 6.76
CA ALA A 127 21.13 -12.85 7.54
C ALA A 127 20.39 -12.88 8.90
N GLU A 128 19.83 -11.75 9.34
CA GLU A 128 19.18 -11.60 10.66
C GLU A 128 17.66 -11.59 10.57
N ARG A 129 17.10 -11.60 9.35
CA ARG A 129 15.66 -11.65 9.11
C ARG A 129 15.10 -13.03 9.46
N ARG A 130 13.85 -13.05 9.91
CA ARG A 130 13.06 -14.28 10.17
C ARG A 130 12.82 -15.07 8.89
N ILE A 131 12.66 -14.38 7.76
CA ILE A 131 12.61 -15.02 6.45
C ILE A 131 14.05 -15.32 6.03
N ASN A 132 14.35 -16.60 5.83
CA ASN A 132 15.65 -17.03 5.33
C ASN A 132 15.87 -16.51 3.91
N MET A 133 16.79 -15.57 3.77
CA MET A 133 17.17 -14.97 2.49
C MET A 133 18.58 -15.42 2.11
N GLU A 134 18.72 -16.08 0.97
CA GLU A 134 20.00 -16.57 0.45
C GLU A 134 20.39 -15.82 -0.83
N HIS A 135 21.52 -15.11 -0.81
CA HIS A 135 22.05 -14.46 -2.01
C HIS A 135 22.92 -15.45 -2.81
N ARG A 136 22.50 -15.77 -4.04
CA ARG A 136 23.18 -16.72 -4.93
C ARG A 136 23.48 -16.07 -6.30
N PRO A 137 24.60 -15.34 -6.45
CA PRO A 137 24.97 -14.74 -7.73
C PRO A 137 25.43 -15.83 -8.71
N LEU A 138 24.68 -16.00 -9.81
CA LEU A 138 25.01 -16.92 -10.90
C LEU A 138 25.68 -16.17 -12.07
N PRO A 139 26.51 -16.84 -12.89
CA PRO A 139 26.95 -16.27 -14.16
C PRO A 139 25.73 -15.80 -14.99
N GLY A 140 25.81 -14.58 -15.51
CA GLY A 140 24.73 -13.94 -16.27
C GLY A 140 23.63 -13.25 -15.43
N ALA A 141 23.64 -13.34 -14.10
CA ALA A 141 22.59 -12.72 -13.26
C ALA A 141 22.51 -11.19 -13.38
N LEU A 142 23.60 -10.53 -13.81
CA LEU A 142 23.64 -9.09 -14.03
C LEU A 142 23.14 -8.68 -15.43
N GLU A 143 23.10 -9.61 -16.38
CA GLU A 143 22.79 -9.33 -17.80
C GLU A 143 21.40 -8.68 -17.95
N PRO A 144 20.30 -9.17 -17.33
CA PRO A 144 18.99 -8.52 -17.47
C PRO A 144 18.96 -7.08 -16.94
N MET A 145 19.76 -6.77 -15.92
CA MET A 145 19.86 -5.40 -15.38
C MET A 145 20.59 -4.48 -16.36
N CYS A 146 21.70 -4.96 -16.94
CA CYS A 146 22.44 -4.23 -17.96
C CYS A 146 21.59 -4.03 -19.23
N GLU A 147 20.91 -5.08 -19.70
CA GLU A 147 20.01 -5.02 -20.85
C GLU A 147 18.87 -4.03 -20.62
N TRP A 148 18.27 -4.00 -19.43
CA TRP A 148 17.26 -3.00 -19.08
C TRP A 148 17.84 -1.57 -19.12
N ALA A 149 19.04 -1.37 -18.59
CA ALA A 149 19.70 -0.06 -18.56
C ALA A 149 20.08 0.45 -19.96
N GLU A 150 20.44 -0.44 -20.88
CA GLU A 150 20.79 -0.10 -22.27
C GLU A 150 19.58 -0.04 -23.21
N ASN A 151 18.44 -0.62 -22.80
CA ASN A 151 17.25 -0.65 -23.64
C ASN A 151 16.69 0.78 -23.85
N PRO A 152 16.66 1.30 -25.08
CA PRO A 152 16.16 2.66 -25.35
C PRO A 152 14.65 2.82 -25.08
N LEU A 153 13.92 1.71 -24.91
CA LEU A 153 12.50 1.68 -24.57
C LEU A 153 12.23 1.57 -23.07
N HIS A 154 13.26 1.47 -22.22
CA HIS A 154 13.02 1.38 -20.78
C HIS A 154 12.36 2.67 -20.27
N THR A 155 11.46 2.52 -19.30
CA THR A 155 10.87 3.65 -18.57
C THR A 155 11.60 3.74 -17.22
N PRO A 156 12.30 4.84 -16.92
CA PRO A 156 12.86 5.05 -15.59
C PRO A 156 11.71 5.40 -14.63
N TYR A 157 11.51 4.62 -13.59
CA TYR A 157 10.49 4.86 -12.57
C TYR A 157 11.02 4.69 -11.15
#